data_AF-A0A5B2Z0J6-F1
#
_entry.id   AF-A0A5B2Z0J6-F1
#
_cell.length_a   1.000
_cell.length_b   1.000
_cell.length_c   1.000
_cell.angle_alpha   90.00
_cell.angle_beta   90.00
_cell.angle_gamma   90.00
#
_symmetry.space_group_name_H-M   'P 1'
#
loop_
_entity.id
_entity.type
_entity.pdbx_description
1 polymer ?
#
loop_
_entity_poly.entity_id
_entity_poly.type
_entity_poly.pdbx_seq_one_letter_code
_entity_poly.pdbx_strand_id
1 'polypeptide(L)'
;MFLNNKKVIVITGVLFASLLTILVTAQSAMAQTSTTGDSVTMRKTATSVPGVPSPGHEDHQIVMALPSKGDDKIWVGTVSWVSSQPIEVGFLIGHNQSAEDKEHSKVETLKVSNSSDTIFASTNLTGSTPQSTFGSTDFAVDQLVFHSIDNVKFTVTYAIDAIAKDVSNG
;
A
#
# COMPACT_ATOMS: atom_id res chain seq x y z
N MET A 1 -14.12 -80.46 -39.66
CA MET A 1 -13.63 -79.68 -40.81
C MET A 1 -13.68 -78.21 -40.41
N PHE A 2 -12.53 -77.56 -40.28
CA PHE A 2 -12.40 -76.17 -39.82
C PHE A 2 -13.13 -75.22 -40.77
N LEU A 3 -13.76 -74.17 -40.25
CA LEU A 3 -13.66 -72.84 -40.84
C LEU A 3 -13.83 -71.77 -39.74
N ASN A 4 -12.79 -70.96 -39.62
CA ASN A 4 -12.66 -69.74 -38.85
C ASN A 4 -13.25 -68.58 -39.67
N ASN A 5 -14.02 -67.66 -39.05
CA ASN A 5 -13.92 -66.21 -39.29
C ASN A 5 -14.97 -65.39 -38.52
N LYS A 6 -14.46 -64.51 -37.63
CA LYS A 6 -14.67 -63.04 -37.55
C LYS A 6 -16.14 -62.53 -37.53
N LYS A 7 -16.59 -61.61 -36.67
CA LYS A 7 -15.93 -60.61 -35.80
C LYS A 7 -17.01 -59.80 -35.04
N VAL A 8 -16.58 -59.06 -34.00
CA VAL A 8 -17.19 -57.86 -33.35
C VAL A 8 -18.31 -58.14 -32.32
N ILE A 9 -18.01 -58.19 -31.01
CA ILE A 9 -17.87 -57.10 -30.00
C ILE A 9 -19.12 -56.22 -29.86
N VAL A 10 -19.93 -56.53 -28.85
CA VAL A 10 -20.72 -55.56 -28.05
C VAL A 10 -20.85 -56.14 -26.65
N ILE A 11 -20.55 -55.35 -25.61
CA ILE A 11 -21.35 -55.14 -24.38
C ILE A 11 -20.57 -54.14 -23.50
N THR A 12 -20.87 -52.87 -23.78
CA THR A 12 -21.37 -51.87 -22.84
C THR A 12 -21.08 -52.08 -21.35
N GLY A 13 -20.14 -51.28 -20.84
CA GLY A 13 -20.44 -50.27 -19.81
C GLY A 13 -20.30 -50.66 -18.35
N VAL A 14 -19.22 -50.19 -17.71
CA VAL A 14 -19.30 -49.40 -16.47
C VAL A 14 -18.19 -48.33 -16.52
N LEU A 15 -18.60 -47.07 -16.62
CA LEU A 15 -17.73 -45.92 -16.35
C LEU A 15 -17.45 -45.85 -14.85
N PHE A 16 -16.18 -45.83 -14.46
CA PHE A 16 -15.74 -45.18 -13.21
C PHE A 16 -14.73 -44.10 -13.59
N ALA A 17 -15.24 -42.93 -13.94
CA ALA A 17 -14.44 -41.71 -13.97
C ALA A 17 -14.33 -41.21 -12.52
N SER A 18 -13.21 -41.50 -11.86
CA SER A 18 -12.86 -40.82 -10.60
C SER A 18 -12.47 -39.38 -10.94
N LEU A 19 -13.43 -38.46 -10.84
CA LEU A 19 -13.19 -37.03 -10.96
C LEU A 19 -12.46 -36.56 -9.69
N LEU A 20 -11.14 -36.37 -9.78
CA LEU A 20 -10.36 -35.74 -8.72
C LEU A 20 -10.63 -34.24 -8.75
N THR A 21 -11.64 -33.78 -8.01
CA THR A 21 -11.86 -32.35 -7.77
C THR A 21 -10.82 -31.85 -6.78
N ILE A 22 -9.75 -31.25 -7.30
CA ILE A 22 -8.83 -30.44 -6.49
C ILE A 22 -9.59 -29.16 -6.15
N LEU A 23 -10.15 -29.11 -4.94
CA LEU A 23 -10.66 -27.88 -4.36
C LEU A 23 -9.43 -27.02 -4.02
N VAL A 24 -9.02 -26.15 -4.94
CA VAL A 24 -8.07 -25.08 -4.62
C VAL A 24 -8.85 -24.10 -3.76
N THR A 25 -8.82 -24.30 -2.44
CA THR A 25 -9.14 -23.22 -1.52
C THR A 25 -8.07 -22.17 -1.74
N ALA A 26 -8.39 -21.14 -2.51
CA ALA A 26 -7.67 -19.89 -2.46
C ALA A 26 -7.89 -19.33 -1.05
N GLN A 27 -7.08 -19.79 -0.09
CA GLN A 27 -6.83 -19.00 1.12
C GLN A 27 -6.25 -17.69 0.60
N SER A 28 -7.08 -16.65 0.57
CA SER A 28 -6.58 -15.29 0.63
C SER A 28 -5.69 -15.25 1.87
N ALA A 29 -4.38 -15.22 1.65
CA ALA A 29 -3.40 -15.03 2.70
C ALA A 29 -3.67 -13.64 3.28
N MET A 30 -4.55 -13.57 4.28
CA MET A 30 -4.61 -12.46 5.21
C MET A 30 -3.22 -12.37 5.81
N ALA A 31 -2.47 -11.36 5.39
CA ALA A 31 -1.17 -11.08 5.97
C ALA A 31 -1.38 -10.99 7.48
N GLN A 32 -0.76 -11.90 8.21
CA GLN A 32 -0.75 -11.91 9.66
C GLN A 32 0.02 -10.65 10.09
N THR A 33 -0.71 -9.65 10.54
CA THR A 33 -0.13 -8.44 11.13
C THR A 33 0.57 -8.82 12.43
N SER A 34 1.89 -9.04 12.37
CA SER A 34 2.72 -9.10 13.56
C SER A 34 3.03 -7.68 14.02
N THR A 35 2.05 -7.01 14.63
CA THR A 35 2.27 -5.75 15.36
C THR A 35 2.83 -6.08 16.75
N THR A 36 4.12 -6.38 16.82
CA THR A 36 4.90 -6.11 18.04
C THR A 36 5.13 -4.61 18.04
N GLY A 37 4.67 -3.88 19.07
CA GLY A 37 4.32 -2.44 19.05
C GLY A 37 5.23 -1.42 18.35
N ASP A 38 6.50 -1.75 18.08
CA ASP A 38 7.48 -0.88 17.40
C ASP A 38 8.00 -1.48 16.07
N SER A 39 7.38 -2.53 15.55
CA SER A 39 7.75 -3.18 14.29
C SER A 39 6.50 -3.53 13.49
N VAL A 40 6.60 -3.41 12.17
CA VAL A 40 5.54 -3.79 11.25
C VAL A 40 6.15 -4.46 10.02
N THR A 41 5.76 -5.71 9.81
CA THR A 41 5.98 -6.41 8.54
C THR A 41 4.61 -6.84 8.01
N MET A 42 4.16 -6.26 6.91
CA MET A 42 2.81 -6.51 6.40
C MET A 42 2.70 -6.43 4.89
N ARG A 43 1.64 -7.04 4.36
CA ARG A 43 1.18 -6.88 2.96
C ARG A 43 -0.30 -6.58 2.96
N LYS A 44 -0.72 -5.54 2.23
CA LYS A 44 -2.12 -5.10 2.20
C LYS A 44 -2.52 -4.60 0.82
N THR A 45 -3.77 -4.85 0.45
CA THR A 45 -4.43 -4.21 -0.69
C THR A 45 -5.48 -3.26 -0.18
N ALA A 46 -5.51 -2.04 -0.71
CA ALA A 46 -6.48 -1.02 -0.34
C ALA A 46 -6.89 -0.18 -1.55
N THR A 47 -8.13 0.29 -1.52
CA THR A 47 -8.67 1.24 -2.49
C THR A 47 -8.72 2.61 -1.87
N SER A 48 -8.36 3.62 -2.65
CA SER A 48 -8.30 5.00 -2.21
C SER A 48 -9.68 5.56 -1.82
N VAL A 49 -9.62 6.56 -0.95
CA VAL A 49 -10.75 7.41 -0.57
C VAL A 49 -10.35 8.88 -0.77
N PRO A 50 -11.30 9.81 -0.89
CA PRO A 50 -10.99 11.23 -0.81
C PRO A 50 -10.21 11.54 0.49
N GLY A 51 -9.14 12.30 0.36
CA GLY A 51 -8.34 12.80 1.48
C GLY A 51 -9.06 13.90 2.25
N VAL A 52 -8.38 14.43 3.26
CA VAL A 52 -8.89 15.59 3.99
C VAL A 52 -8.68 16.83 3.12
N PRO A 53 -9.74 17.58 2.79
CA PRO A 53 -9.59 18.79 1.99
C PRO A 53 -8.67 19.79 2.70
N SER A 54 -7.64 20.25 2.01
CA SER A 54 -6.82 21.37 2.41
C SER A 54 -6.57 22.27 1.20
N PRO A 55 -6.30 23.57 1.39
CA PRO A 55 -5.98 24.47 0.28
C PRO A 55 -4.87 23.88 -0.62
N GLY A 56 -5.16 23.70 -1.91
CA GLY A 56 -4.23 23.11 -2.89
C GLY A 56 -4.21 21.57 -2.95
N HIS A 57 -5.07 20.89 -2.19
CA HIS A 57 -5.23 19.42 -2.17
C HIS A 57 -6.69 19.01 -2.10
N GLU A 58 -7.57 19.84 -2.66
CA GLU A 58 -8.98 19.57 -2.76
C GLU A 58 -9.20 18.31 -3.65
N ASP A 59 -9.83 17.28 -3.07
CA ASP A 59 -10.26 16.04 -3.73
C ASP A 59 -9.20 14.96 -4.03
N HIS A 60 -7.95 15.14 -3.58
CA HIS A 60 -6.91 14.13 -3.75
C HIS A 60 -7.36 12.76 -3.19
N GLN A 61 -7.06 11.69 -3.92
CA GLN A 61 -7.35 10.33 -3.47
C GLN A 61 -6.16 9.79 -2.67
N ILE A 62 -6.41 9.16 -1.53
CA ILE A 62 -5.35 8.65 -0.64
C ILE A 62 -5.60 7.22 -0.16
N VAL A 63 -4.50 6.52 0.12
CA VAL A 63 -4.46 5.34 0.99
C VAL A 63 -3.43 5.59 2.08
N MET A 64 -3.87 5.57 3.34
CA MET A 64 -2.97 5.59 4.50
C MET A 64 -2.28 4.22 4.62
N ALA A 65 -0.96 4.20 4.46
CA ALA A 65 -0.15 2.99 4.53
C ALA A 65 0.44 2.77 5.93
N LEU A 66 0.99 3.83 6.53
CA LEU A 66 1.41 3.86 7.94
C LEU A 66 0.94 5.17 8.60
N PRO A 67 0.13 5.11 9.66
CA PRO A 67 -0.19 6.28 10.47
C PRO A 67 1.00 6.67 11.35
N SER A 68 0.96 7.87 11.94
CA SER A 68 1.94 8.28 12.95
C SER A 68 1.90 7.32 14.13
N LYS A 69 3.09 6.96 14.63
CA LYS A 69 3.22 6.13 15.84
C LYS A 69 2.92 6.91 17.11
N GLY A 70 3.10 8.24 17.10
CA GLY A 70 3.14 9.08 18.30
C GLY A 70 4.43 8.91 19.11
N ASP A 71 4.44 9.44 20.33
CA ASP A 71 5.50 9.24 21.33
C ASP A 71 6.92 9.63 20.85
N ASP A 72 7.05 10.71 20.08
CA ASP A 72 8.32 11.19 19.51
C ASP A 72 9.06 10.13 18.66
N LYS A 73 8.31 9.24 18.00
CA LYS A 73 8.86 8.21 17.11
C LYS A 73 8.47 8.42 15.64
N ILE A 74 9.40 8.05 14.76
CA ILE A 74 9.18 7.93 13.31
C ILE A 74 9.30 6.48 12.86
N TRP A 75 8.65 6.14 11.75
CA TRP A 75 8.85 4.86 11.08
C TRP A 75 10.09 4.91 10.20
N VAL A 76 10.92 3.87 10.28
CA VAL A 76 12.08 3.67 9.42
C VAL A 76 12.02 2.28 8.80
N GLY A 77 12.08 2.19 7.48
CA GLY A 77 11.97 0.92 6.79
C GLY A 77 11.90 1.04 5.28
N THR A 78 11.29 0.04 4.65
CA THR A 78 11.13 -0.05 3.19
C THR A 78 9.67 -0.32 2.84
N VAL A 79 9.18 0.34 1.80
CA VAL A 79 7.87 0.07 1.19
C VAL A 79 8.06 -0.37 -0.25
N SER A 80 7.27 -1.35 -0.68
CA SER A 80 7.11 -1.71 -2.10
C SER A 80 5.64 -1.72 -2.47
N TRP A 81 5.30 -1.29 -3.68
CA TRP A 81 3.90 -1.18 -4.11
C TRP A 81 3.70 -1.54 -5.58
N VAL A 82 2.45 -1.90 -5.88
CA VAL A 82 1.88 -2.00 -7.23
C VAL A 82 0.48 -1.39 -7.18
N SER A 83 0.16 -0.52 -8.12
CA SER A 83 -1.05 0.31 -8.16
C SER A 83 -1.74 0.25 -9.52
N SER A 84 -3.06 0.39 -9.51
CA SER A 84 -3.89 0.45 -10.72
C SER A 84 -3.75 1.76 -11.50
N GLN A 85 -3.16 2.80 -10.89
CA GLN A 85 -2.91 4.11 -11.49
C GLN A 85 -1.51 4.59 -11.09
N PRO A 86 -0.87 5.47 -11.88
CA PRO A 86 0.30 6.20 -11.43
C PRO A 86 -0.03 6.95 -10.13
N ILE A 87 0.73 6.67 -9.08
CA ILE A 87 0.55 7.27 -7.76
C ILE A 87 1.90 7.74 -7.24
N GLU A 88 1.86 8.66 -6.29
CA GLU A 88 3.03 9.07 -5.55
C GLU A 88 3.04 8.43 -4.17
N VAL A 89 4.24 8.24 -3.66
CA VAL A 89 4.46 7.91 -2.25
C VAL A 89 4.65 9.23 -1.50
N GLY A 90 3.67 9.60 -0.70
CA GLY A 90 3.74 10.76 0.17
C GLY A 90 4.48 10.43 1.45
N PHE A 91 5.62 11.09 1.65
CA PHE A 91 6.36 11.09 2.89
C PHE A 91 5.93 12.30 3.72
N LEU A 92 5.27 12.05 4.85
CA LEU A 92 4.83 13.10 5.76
C LEU A 92 5.77 13.10 6.96
N ILE A 93 6.43 14.25 7.17
CA ILE A 93 7.38 14.47 8.25
C ILE A 93 6.91 15.69 9.05
N GLY A 94 6.91 15.60 10.38
CA GLY A 94 6.54 16.71 11.26
C GLY A 94 7.38 17.94 10.95
N HIS A 95 6.72 19.07 10.68
CA HIS A 95 7.38 20.32 10.30
C HIS A 95 7.47 21.27 11.49
N ASN A 96 8.69 21.72 11.80
CA ASN A 96 8.89 22.73 12.84
C ASN A 96 8.72 24.15 12.24
N GLN A 97 7.48 24.65 12.28
CA GLN A 97 7.17 25.99 11.78
C GLN A 97 7.94 27.12 12.46
N SER A 98 8.33 26.94 13.73
CA SER A 98 9.08 27.97 14.46
C SER A 98 10.50 28.18 13.91
N ALA A 99 11.00 27.21 13.14
CA ALA A 99 12.28 27.29 12.45
C ALA A 99 12.17 27.79 11.00
N GLU A 100 10.96 28.11 10.51
CA GLU A 100 10.77 28.58 9.14
C GLU A 100 11.36 29.98 8.94
N ASP A 101 12.16 30.10 7.88
CA ASP A 101 12.54 31.38 7.31
C ASP A 101 11.46 31.83 6.32
N LYS A 102 10.72 32.89 6.64
CA LYS A 102 9.62 33.38 5.80
C LYS A 102 10.08 33.95 4.46
N GLU A 103 11.34 34.35 4.32
CA GLU A 103 11.87 34.91 3.09
C GLU A 103 12.33 33.81 2.12
N HIS A 104 12.73 32.64 2.65
CA HIS A 104 13.37 31.58 1.87
C HIS A 104 12.66 30.21 1.93
N SER A 105 11.70 30.01 2.84
CA SER A 105 10.97 28.74 2.94
C SER A 105 10.00 28.58 1.79
N LYS A 106 10.18 27.48 1.06
CA LYS A 106 9.21 26.92 0.11
C LYS A 106 8.76 25.53 0.54
N VAL A 107 8.99 25.20 1.82
CA VAL A 107 8.51 23.93 2.37
C VAL A 107 7.02 24.09 2.54
N GLU A 108 6.35 23.28 1.79
CA GLU A 108 4.92 23.31 1.74
C GLU A 108 4.37 22.26 2.69
N THR A 109 3.26 22.62 3.32
CA THR A 109 2.80 21.93 4.52
C THR A 109 1.35 21.52 4.43
N LEU A 110 1.05 20.37 5.05
CA LEU A 110 -0.27 19.78 5.11
C LEU A 110 -0.74 19.69 6.56
N LYS A 111 -1.97 20.15 6.80
CA LYS A 111 -2.70 19.89 8.03
C LYS A 111 -3.68 18.74 7.80
N VAL A 112 -3.41 17.58 8.38
CA VAL A 112 -4.20 16.34 8.11
C VAL A 112 -5.59 16.39 8.78
N SER A 113 -5.83 17.30 9.72
CA SER A 113 -7.19 17.63 10.18
C SER A 113 -7.26 19.05 10.75
N ASN A 114 -8.43 19.69 10.68
CA ASN A 114 -8.63 21.01 11.29
C ASN A 114 -8.38 21.03 12.81
N SER A 115 -8.51 19.86 13.47
CA SER A 115 -8.34 19.68 14.92
C SER A 115 -6.93 19.26 15.36
N SER A 116 -6.01 18.94 14.44
CA SER A 116 -4.64 18.55 14.78
C SER A 116 -3.72 19.76 14.69
N ASP A 117 -2.96 20.08 15.72
CA ASP A 117 -1.94 21.14 15.63
C ASP A 117 -0.67 20.68 14.86
N THR A 118 -0.62 19.41 14.45
CA THR A 118 0.51 18.86 13.71
C THR A 118 0.44 19.25 12.24
N ILE A 119 1.52 19.87 11.78
CA ILE A 119 1.71 20.29 10.41
C ILE A 119 2.82 19.43 9.82
N PHE A 120 2.55 18.79 8.69
CA PHE A 120 3.49 17.90 8.03
C PHE A 120 4.10 18.59 6.83
N ALA A 121 5.42 18.56 6.71
CA ALA A 121 6.09 18.77 5.44
C ALA A 121 5.76 17.57 4.55
N SER A 122 5.33 17.85 3.32
CA SER A 122 4.95 16.82 2.36
C SER A 122 5.78 16.94 1.11
N THR A 123 6.32 15.82 0.63
CA THR A 123 7.04 15.76 -0.65
C THR A 123 6.18 16.15 -1.85
N ASN A 124 4.85 16.07 -1.71
CA ASN A 124 3.87 16.38 -2.75
C ASN A 124 3.93 17.84 -3.19
N LEU A 125 4.29 18.75 -2.28
CA LEU A 125 4.17 20.17 -2.56
C LEU A 125 5.45 20.82 -3.12
N THR A 126 6.52 20.03 -3.32
CA THR A 126 7.72 20.45 -4.06
C THR A 126 7.82 19.79 -5.44
N GLY A 127 6.78 19.07 -5.89
CA GLY A 127 6.72 18.42 -7.21
C GLY A 127 7.80 17.35 -7.44
N SER A 128 8.32 16.74 -6.36
CA SER A 128 9.58 15.98 -6.42
C SER A 128 9.43 14.46 -6.37
N THR A 129 8.26 13.91 -6.02
CA THR A 129 8.03 12.46 -6.03
C THR A 129 7.44 12.00 -7.37
N PRO A 130 8.16 11.20 -8.18
CA PRO A 130 7.62 10.71 -9.45
C PRO A 130 6.38 9.83 -9.24
N GLN A 131 5.37 10.03 -10.07
CA GLN A 131 4.23 9.12 -10.14
C GLN A 131 4.62 7.82 -10.82
N SER A 132 4.34 6.69 -10.17
CA SER A 132 4.58 5.36 -10.73
C SER A 132 3.48 4.39 -10.34
N THR A 133 3.21 3.41 -11.22
CA THR A 133 2.31 2.30 -10.92
C THR A 133 2.98 1.23 -10.07
N PHE A 134 4.30 1.23 -9.91
CA PHE A 134 5.00 0.31 -9.03
C PHE A 134 6.33 0.89 -8.56
N GLY A 135 6.85 0.38 -7.46
CA GLY A 135 8.16 0.80 -6.98
C GLY A 135 8.54 0.17 -5.66
N SER A 136 9.73 0.53 -5.21
CA SER A 136 10.26 0.21 -3.90
C SER A 136 11.15 1.35 -3.44
N THR A 137 11.05 1.75 -2.19
CA THR A 137 11.88 2.81 -1.61
C THR A 137 12.03 2.63 -0.11
N ASP A 138 13.20 3.01 0.38
CA ASP A 138 13.42 3.20 1.81
C ASP A 138 12.81 4.52 2.26
N PHE A 139 12.45 4.61 3.54
CA PHE A 139 11.85 5.78 4.14
C PHE A 139 12.21 5.96 5.61
N ALA A 140 12.13 7.20 6.08
CA ALA A 140 12.16 7.61 7.48
C ALA A 140 11.14 8.75 7.68
N VAL A 141 9.94 8.44 8.18
CA VAL A 141 8.78 9.35 8.13
C VAL A 141 7.88 9.20 9.36
N ASP A 142 7.11 10.24 9.67
CA ASP A 142 6.02 10.13 10.64
C ASP A 142 4.85 9.34 10.06
N GLN A 143 4.45 9.65 8.82
CA GLN A 143 3.38 8.93 8.12
C GLN A 143 3.77 8.61 6.69
N LEU A 144 3.25 7.49 6.20
CA LEU A 144 3.41 7.04 4.83
C LEU A 144 2.04 6.93 4.17
N VAL A 145 1.86 7.64 3.06
CA VAL A 145 0.62 7.62 2.28
C VAL A 145 0.91 7.30 0.83
N PHE A 146 -0.04 6.66 0.15
CA PHE A 146 -0.11 6.67 -1.29
C PHE A 146 -1.14 7.72 -1.69
N HIS A 147 -0.82 8.53 -2.70
CA HIS A 147 -1.75 9.56 -3.16
C HIS A 147 -1.81 9.63 -4.69
N SER A 148 -2.95 10.10 -5.19
CA SER A 148 -3.15 10.52 -6.59
C SER A 148 -3.59 11.99 -6.59
N ILE A 149 -2.84 12.86 -7.26
CA ILE A 149 -3.15 14.29 -7.39
C ILE A 149 -4.24 14.58 -8.42
N ASP A 150 -4.48 13.65 -9.36
CA ASP A 150 -5.44 13.86 -10.44
C ASP A 150 -6.89 13.50 -10.05
N ASN A 151 -7.18 13.36 -8.75
CA ASN A 151 -8.47 12.96 -8.20
C ASN A 151 -8.98 11.59 -8.71
N VAL A 152 -8.10 10.79 -9.30
CA VAL A 152 -8.43 9.45 -9.83
C VAL A 152 -8.39 8.43 -8.70
N LYS A 153 -9.50 7.70 -8.54
CA LYS A 153 -9.58 6.58 -7.59
C LYS A 153 -8.64 5.46 -8.02
N PHE A 154 -7.86 4.94 -7.09
CA PHE A 154 -6.89 3.87 -7.35
C PHE A 154 -6.99 2.73 -6.33
N THR A 155 -6.50 1.56 -6.72
CA THR A 155 -6.28 0.43 -5.83
C THR A 155 -4.79 0.11 -5.83
N VAL A 156 -4.21 0.01 -4.64
CA VAL A 156 -2.79 -0.29 -4.43
C VAL A 156 -2.63 -1.54 -3.58
N THR A 157 -1.72 -2.40 -3.97
CA THR A 157 -1.19 -3.49 -3.15
C THR A 157 0.23 -3.13 -2.74
N TYR A 158 0.51 -3.14 -1.45
CA TYR A 158 1.81 -2.78 -0.90
C TYR A 158 2.29 -3.77 0.14
N ALA A 159 3.61 -3.82 0.30
CA ALA A 159 4.30 -4.51 1.38
C ALA A 159 5.21 -3.53 2.11
N ILE A 160 5.25 -3.62 3.42
CA ILE A 160 6.05 -2.77 4.31
C ILE A 160 6.80 -3.65 5.28
N ASP A 161 8.06 -3.32 5.49
CA ASP A 161 8.87 -3.81 6.61
C ASP A 161 9.54 -2.60 7.27
N ALA A 162 9.17 -2.30 8.51
CA ALA A 162 9.59 -1.09 9.20
C ALA A 162 9.60 -1.23 10.71
N ILE A 163 10.36 -0.34 11.36
CA ILE A 163 10.43 -0.20 12.81
C ILE A 163 10.22 1.25 13.23
N ALA A 164 9.53 1.47 14.35
CA ALA A 164 9.41 2.76 14.98
C ALA A 164 10.69 3.08 15.76
N LYS A 165 11.28 4.25 15.54
CA LYS A 165 12.51 4.70 16.19
C LYS A 165 12.29 6.05 16.85
N ASP A 166 12.87 6.24 18.03
CA ASP A 166 12.94 7.53 18.70
C ASP A 166 13.66 8.56 17.83
N VAL A 167 13.11 9.77 17.79
CA VAL A 167 13.78 10.93 17.22
C VAL A 167 14.72 11.48 18.29
N SER A 168 16.03 11.29 18.13
CA SER A 168 16.99 12.06 18.92
C SER A 168 17.04 13.48 18.37
N ASN A 169 16.73 14.49 19.19
CA ASN A 169 17.05 15.88 18.87
C ASN A 169 18.57 15.98 18.68
N GLY A 170 19.00 16.12 17.43
CA GLY A 170 20.40 16.36 17.08
C GLY A 170 20.89 17.72 17.54
#